data_AF-A0A0F2R9T5-F1
#
_entry.id   AF-A0A0F2R9T5-F1
#
_cell.length_a   1.000
_cell.length_b   1.000
_cell.length_c   1.000
_cell.angle_alpha   90.00
_cell.angle_beta   90.00
_cell.angle_gamma   90.00
#
_symmetry.space_group_name_H-M   'P 1'
#
loop_
_entity.id
_entity.type
_entity.pdbx_description
1 polymer ?
#
loop_
_entity_poly.entity_id
_entity_poly.type
_entity_poly.pdbx_seq_one_letter_code
_entity_poly.pdbx_strand_id
1 'polypeptide(L)'
;MADGEQQTRVRYDAADKQALTIVSAIRSLTTELEDRRAALAKAGRTVKGASLRRRLINDIDRLTNLVDLAGSIQRSTLHPHTKSTLDTTLGSLRRNLSRCGRALAMDRLRSLRDLSEALIRRHEVPMGKSHLLRPQFMRCIAYLTVLVDGLTVEDQEDLRTTATAINDLIEAERWRGLTSSFADDADLPLIDLAALNFPTLPAKAPQCIEADDLEQIMQSAVGAA
;
A
#
# COMPACT_ATOMS: atom_id res chain seq x y z
N MET A 1 -17.42 27.13 51.52
CA MET A 1 -16.35 27.04 50.52
C MET A 1 -16.73 25.92 49.59
N ALA A 2 -17.32 26.25 48.45
CA ALA A 2 -17.70 25.31 47.42
C ALA A 2 -16.77 25.59 46.24
N ASP A 3 -15.76 24.73 46.07
CA ASP A 3 -14.90 24.75 44.89
C ASP A 3 -15.74 24.32 43.70
N GLY A 4 -16.19 25.32 42.95
CA GLY A 4 -16.77 25.14 41.64
C GLY A 4 -15.64 24.74 40.68
N GLU A 5 -15.46 23.43 40.51
CA GLU A 5 -14.75 22.86 39.37
C GLU A 5 -15.51 23.25 38.09
N GLN A 6 -15.22 24.45 37.58
CA GLN A 6 -15.53 24.84 36.23
C GLN A 6 -14.64 24.01 35.30
N GLN A 7 -15.08 22.77 35.03
CA GLN A 7 -14.69 22.05 33.83
C GLN A 7 -15.07 22.94 32.64
N THR A 8 -14.09 23.67 32.12
CA THR A 8 -14.14 24.33 30.82
C THR A 8 -14.42 23.28 29.76
N ARG A 9 -15.70 22.99 29.53
CA ARG A 9 -16.18 22.20 28.40
C ARG A 9 -15.77 22.93 27.13
N VAL A 10 -14.66 22.50 26.53
CA VAL A 10 -14.22 22.94 25.21
C VAL A 10 -15.39 22.73 24.25
N ARG A 11 -15.95 23.83 23.73
CA ARG A 11 -17.12 23.81 22.87
C ARG A 11 -16.63 23.55 21.45
N TYR A 12 -16.75 22.31 21.00
CA TYR A 12 -16.40 21.90 19.65
C TYR A 12 -17.49 22.30 18.66
N ASP A 13 -17.10 22.97 17.58
CA ASP A 13 -18.00 23.36 16.50
C ASP A 13 -18.39 22.15 15.63
N ALA A 14 -19.37 22.32 14.75
CA ALA A 14 -19.83 21.25 13.87
C ALA A 14 -18.68 20.66 13.01
N ALA A 15 -17.75 21.50 12.56
CA ALA A 15 -16.56 21.09 11.81
C ALA A 15 -15.61 20.24 12.66
N ASP A 16 -15.42 20.56 13.95
CA ASP A 16 -14.61 19.75 14.87
C ASP A 16 -15.21 18.36 15.09
N LYS A 17 -16.53 18.30 15.28
CA LYS A 17 -17.25 17.02 15.44
C LYS A 17 -17.10 16.14 14.20
N GLN A 18 -17.26 16.73 13.01
CA GLN A 18 -17.04 16.03 11.73
C GLN A 18 -15.59 15.52 11.60
N ALA A 19 -14.60 16.37 11.91
CA ALA A 19 -13.19 15.98 11.87
C ALA A 19 -12.90 14.81 12.85
N LEU A 20 -13.43 14.85 14.07
CA LEU A 20 -13.27 13.77 15.05
C LEU A 20 -13.95 12.46 14.62
N THR A 21 -15.12 12.52 13.97
CA THR A 21 -15.77 11.34 13.39
C THR A 21 -14.96 10.73 12.25
N ILE A 22 -14.36 11.55 11.39
CA ILE A 22 -13.47 11.06 10.33
C ILE A 22 -12.22 10.42 10.92
N VAL A 23 -11.63 11.03 11.96
CA VAL A 23 -10.48 10.46 12.68
C VAL A 23 -10.81 9.09 13.27
N SER A 24 -11.96 8.92 13.91
CA SER A 24 -12.34 7.63 14.49
C SER A 24 -12.58 6.56 13.41
N ALA A 25 -13.25 6.93 12.31
CA ALA A 25 -13.45 6.04 11.17
C ALA A 25 -12.13 5.61 10.53
N ILE A 26 -11.19 6.53 10.35
CA ILE A 26 -9.83 6.25 9.84
C ILE A 26 -9.12 5.25 10.76
N ARG A 27 -9.13 5.49 12.08
CA ARG A 27 -8.44 4.60 13.04
C ARG A 27 -9.02 3.18 12.99
N SER A 28 -10.35 3.04 13.00
CA SER A 28 -11.02 1.73 12.92
C SER A 28 -10.64 0.99 11.65
N LEU A 29 -10.71 1.65 10.48
CA LEU A 29 -10.37 1.03 9.20
C LEU A 29 -8.88 0.68 9.09
N THR A 30 -8.00 1.47 9.72
CA THR A 30 -6.57 1.19 9.75
C THR A 30 -6.28 -0.10 10.52
N THR A 31 -6.89 -0.26 11.70
CA THR A 31 -6.76 -1.51 12.49
C THR A 31 -7.31 -2.71 11.72
N GLU A 32 -8.50 -2.57 11.12
CA GLU A 32 -9.08 -3.64 10.31
C GLU A 32 -8.22 -4.03 9.11
N LEU A 33 -7.58 -3.05 8.46
CA LEU A 33 -6.68 -3.28 7.33
C LEU A 33 -5.43 -4.05 7.76
N GLU A 34 -4.84 -3.71 8.91
CA GLU A 34 -3.67 -4.40 9.46
C GLU A 34 -4.01 -5.85 9.87
N ASP A 35 -5.15 -6.06 10.52
CA ASP A 35 -5.64 -7.40 10.89
C ASP A 35 -5.89 -8.28 9.66
N ARG A 36 -6.54 -7.71 8.63
CA ARG A 36 -6.80 -8.42 7.36
C ARG A 36 -5.51 -8.73 6.62
N ARG A 37 -4.50 -7.85 6.68
CA ARG A 37 -3.17 -8.10 6.13
C ARG A 37 -2.49 -9.27 6.83
N ALA A 38 -2.50 -9.28 8.17
CA ALA A 38 -1.95 -10.38 8.95
C ALA A 38 -2.69 -11.71 8.65
N ALA A 39 -4.00 -11.67 8.47
CA ALA A 39 -4.79 -12.82 8.05
C ALA A 39 -4.45 -13.28 6.62
N LEU A 40 -4.18 -12.35 5.68
CA LEU A 40 -3.76 -12.68 4.33
C LEU A 40 -2.39 -13.37 4.31
N ALA A 41 -1.43 -12.85 5.07
CA ALA A 41 -0.10 -13.46 5.21
C ALA A 41 -0.20 -14.91 5.69
N LYS A 42 -1.14 -15.23 6.59
CA LYS A 42 -1.42 -16.59 7.06
C LYS A 42 -2.20 -17.45 6.06
N ALA A 43 -3.10 -16.85 5.28
CA ALA A 43 -3.97 -17.57 4.35
C ALA A 43 -3.31 -17.92 3.00
N GLY A 44 -2.20 -17.25 2.65
CA GLY A 44 -1.44 -17.52 1.42
C GLY A 44 -2.27 -17.42 0.14
N ARG A 45 -2.10 -18.40 -0.77
CA ARG A 45 -2.74 -18.44 -2.11
C ARG A 45 -4.13 -19.08 -2.15
N THR A 46 -4.76 -19.30 -1.00
CA THR A 46 -6.09 -19.91 -0.93
C THR A 46 -7.19 -19.00 -1.52
N VAL A 47 -8.36 -19.57 -1.83
CA VAL A 47 -9.57 -18.81 -2.21
C VAL A 47 -9.91 -17.74 -1.17
N LYS A 48 -9.65 -18.04 0.11
CA LYS A 48 -9.75 -17.09 1.24
C LYS A 48 -8.73 -15.95 1.12
N GLY A 49 -7.51 -16.23 0.67
CA GLY A 49 -6.52 -15.19 0.35
C GLY A 49 -6.92 -14.30 -0.83
N ALA A 50 -7.60 -14.83 -1.85
CA ALA A 50 -8.12 -14.02 -2.96
C ALA A 50 -9.25 -13.06 -2.52
N SER A 51 -10.16 -13.52 -1.66
CA SER A 51 -11.23 -12.66 -1.13
C SER A 51 -10.70 -11.63 -0.13
N LEU A 52 -9.72 -11.98 0.70
CA LEU A 52 -9.01 -11.04 1.58
C LEU A 52 -8.30 -9.94 0.78
N ARG A 53 -7.62 -10.27 -0.32
CA ARG A 53 -6.99 -9.28 -1.21
C ARG A 53 -8.00 -8.30 -1.79
N ARG A 54 -9.16 -8.78 -2.26
CA ARG A 54 -10.21 -7.89 -2.80
C ARG A 54 -10.77 -6.96 -1.72
N ARG A 55 -10.93 -7.43 -0.48
CA ARG A 55 -11.36 -6.59 0.64
C ARG A 55 -10.31 -5.56 1.02
N LEU A 56 -9.04 -5.93 1.06
CA LEU A 56 -7.93 -4.99 1.32
C LEU A 56 -7.87 -3.87 0.30
N ILE A 57 -8.07 -4.16 -0.99
CA ILE A 57 -8.16 -3.12 -2.03
C ILE A 57 -9.32 -2.16 -1.73
N ASN A 58 -10.51 -2.69 -1.43
CA ASN A 58 -11.66 -1.86 -1.08
C ASN A 58 -11.42 -1.01 0.18
N ASP A 59 -10.70 -1.55 1.17
CA ASP A 59 -10.35 -0.82 2.40
C ASP A 59 -9.36 0.32 2.10
N ILE A 60 -8.40 0.10 1.20
CA ILE A 60 -7.47 1.14 0.72
C ILE A 60 -8.24 2.23 -0.03
N ASP A 61 -9.18 1.89 -0.90
CA ASP A 61 -10.01 2.87 -1.61
C ASP A 61 -10.86 3.70 -0.64
N ARG A 62 -11.48 3.04 0.36
CA ARG A 62 -12.25 3.72 1.41
C ARG A 62 -11.39 4.66 2.24
N LEU A 63 -10.19 4.24 2.63
CA LEU A 63 -9.24 5.07 3.37
C LEU A 63 -8.79 6.28 2.53
N THR A 64 -8.57 6.08 1.23
CA THR A 64 -8.23 7.17 0.30
C THR A 64 -9.34 8.21 0.26
N ASN A 65 -10.59 7.79 0.09
CA ASN A 65 -11.75 8.69 0.11
C ASN A 65 -11.90 9.43 1.45
N LEU A 66 -11.64 8.78 2.59
CA LEU A 66 -11.67 9.43 3.91
C LEU A 66 -10.54 10.44 4.10
N VAL A 67 -9.37 10.19 3.51
CA VAL A 67 -8.25 11.16 3.49
C VAL A 67 -8.60 12.37 2.67
N ASP A 68 -9.22 12.18 1.50
CA ASP A 68 -9.66 13.29 0.65
C ASP A 68 -10.73 14.12 1.35
N LEU A 69 -11.69 13.45 2.01
CA LEU A 69 -12.70 14.13 2.82
C LEU A 69 -12.06 14.90 3.99
N ALA A 70 -11.10 14.32 4.70
CA ALA A 70 -10.33 15.00 5.74
C ALA A 70 -9.51 16.19 5.19
N GLY A 71 -9.03 16.09 3.94
CA GLY A 71 -8.36 17.17 3.21
C GLY A 71 -9.30 18.32 2.87
N SER A 72 -10.57 18.03 2.58
CA SER A 72 -11.60 19.01 2.22
C SER A 72 -12.11 19.86 3.39
N ILE A 73 -11.91 19.41 4.63
CA ILE A 73 -12.29 20.19 5.82
C ILE A 73 -11.42 21.44 5.89
N GLN A 74 -12.05 22.62 5.97
CA GLN A 74 -11.37 23.91 6.15
C GLN A 74 -10.57 23.93 7.47
N ARG A 75 -9.29 23.57 7.41
CA ARG A 75 -8.42 23.38 8.59
C ARG A 75 -8.15 24.66 9.40
N SER A 76 -8.50 25.82 8.85
CA SER A 76 -8.37 27.12 9.50
C SER A 76 -9.46 27.40 10.54
N THR A 77 -10.59 26.70 10.50
CA THR A 77 -11.71 26.89 11.45
C THR A 77 -11.78 25.81 12.53
N LEU A 78 -10.87 24.84 12.51
CA LEU A 78 -10.80 23.77 13.51
C LEU A 78 -10.12 24.24 14.79
N HIS A 79 -10.59 23.73 15.93
CA HIS A 79 -9.90 23.92 17.20
C HIS A 79 -8.46 23.37 17.11
N PRO A 80 -7.44 24.02 17.70
CA PRO A 80 -6.03 23.60 17.57
C PRO A 80 -5.78 22.13 17.95
N HIS A 81 -6.47 21.64 18.98
CA HIS A 81 -6.41 20.23 19.39
C HIS A 81 -6.97 19.28 18.32
N THR A 82 -8.12 19.61 17.71
CA THR A 82 -8.74 18.80 16.66
C THR A 82 -7.86 18.77 15.42
N LYS A 83 -7.30 19.92 15.04
CA LYS A 83 -6.35 20.06 13.94
C LYS A 83 -5.11 19.18 14.15
N SER A 84 -4.47 19.27 15.32
CA SER A 84 -3.32 18.43 15.68
C SER A 84 -3.64 16.94 15.65
N THR A 85 -4.80 16.55 16.18
CA THR A 85 -5.27 15.15 16.17
C THR A 85 -5.51 14.63 14.75
N LEU A 86 -6.12 15.46 13.89
CA LEU A 86 -6.37 15.13 12.49
C LEU A 86 -5.06 14.97 11.73
N ASP A 87 -4.15 15.94 11.83
CA ASP A 87 -2.86 15.91 11.14
C ASP A 87 -2.01 14.71 11.59
N THR A 88 -1.98 14.40 12.89
CA THR A 88 -1.28 13.23 13.44
C THR A 88 -1.87 11.92 12.90
N THR A 89 -3.21 11.82 12.89
CA THR A 89 -3.90 10.62 12.41
C THR A 89 -3.69 10.42 10.90
N LEU A 90 -3.74 11.50 10.10
CA LEU A 90 -3.45 11.46 8.67
C LEU A 90 -1.98 11.09 8.39
N GLY A 91 -1.05 11.60 9.19
CA GLY A 91 0.37 11.24 9.09
C GLY A 91 0.62 9.76 9.36
N SER A 92 0.01 9.21 10.42
CA SER A 92 0.09 7.77 10.71
C SER A 92 -0.61 6.92 9.66
N LEU A 93 -1.78 7.35 9.16
CA LEU A 93 -2.48 6.65 8.09
C LEU A 93 -1.66 6.61 6.80
N ARG A 94 -1.05 7.73 6.37
CA ARG A 94 -0.21 7.77 5.16
C ARG A 94 0.96 6.79 5.25
N ARG A 95 1.62 6.72 6.42
CA ARG A 95 2.68 5.74 6.69
C ARG A 95 2.15 4.29 6.61
N ASN A 96 0.97 4.03 7.18
CA ASN A 96 0.37 2.69 7.17
C ASN A 96 -0.09 2.27 5.77
N LEU A 97 -0.69 3.18 4.99
CA LEU A 97 -1.07 2.96 3.59
C LEU A 97 0.15 2.72 2.70
N SER A 98 1.22 3.50 2.88
CA SER A 98 2.50 3.28 2.19
C SER A 98 3.03 1.87 2.48
N ARG A 99 3.09 1.49 3.75
CA ARG A 99 3.58 0.18 4.19
C ARG A 99 2.73 -0.99 3.68
N CYS A 100 1.40 -0.90 3.82
CA CYS A 100 0.49 -1.96 3.42
C CYS A 100 0.34 -2.03 1.91
N GLY A 101 0.27 -0.88 1.25
CA GLY A 101 0.26 -0.76 -0.20
C GLY A 101 1.52 -1.34 -0.82
N ARG A 102 2.71 -1.00 -0.30
CA ARG A 102 3.98 -1.61 -0.73
C ARG A 102 3.91 -3.13 -0.66
N ALA A 103 3.56 -3.68 0.50
CA ALA A 103 3.48 -5.13 0.68
C ALA A 103 2.52 -5.79 -0.32
N LEU A 104 1.33 -5.22 -0.52
CA LEU A 104 0.33 -5.77 -1.44
C LEU A 104 0.78 -5.68 -2.91
N ALA A 105 1.47 -4.60 -3.28
CA ALA A 105 2.05 -4.44 -4.61
C ALA A 105 3.17 -5.46 -4.85
N MET A 106 4.08 -5.65 -3.89
CA MET A 106 5.15 -6.64 -3.97
C MET A 106 4.61 -8.07 -4.04
N ASP A 107 3.60 -8.41 -3.22
CA ASP A 107 2.91 -9.70 -3.31
C ASP A 107 2.24 -9.91 -4.68
N ARG A 108 1.71 -8.83 -5.27
CA ARG A 108 1.14 -8.90 -6.61
C ARG A 108 2.22 -9.11 -7.66
N LEU A 109 3.35 -8.42 -7.59
CA LEU A 109 4.49 -8.60 -8.48
C LEU A 109 5.00 -10.04 -8.44
N ARG A 110 5.26 -10.58 -7.25
CA ARG A 110 5.66 -11.99 -7.06
C ARG A 110 4.63 -12.96 -7.67
N SER A 111 3.34 -12.69 -7.49
CA SER A 111 2.28 -13.50 -8.11
C SER A 111 2.26 -13.40 -9.65
N LEU A 112 2.62 -12.25 -10.24
CA LEU A 112 2.74 -12.10 -11.70
C LEU A 112 3.96 -12.86 -12.23
N ARG A 113 5.09 -12.81 -11.50
CA ARG A 113 6.29 -13.61 -11.80
C ARG A 113 5.96 -15.09 -11.86
N ASP A 114 5.35 -15.63 -10.80
CA ASP A 114 5.01 -17.06 -10.74
C ASP A 114 4.07 -17.50 -11.86
N LEU A 115 3.10 -16.66 -12.22
CA LEU A 115 2.20 -16.94 -13.34
C LEU A 115 2.96 -16.95 -14.66
N SER A 116 3.83 -15.97 -14.89
CA SER A 116 4.64 -15.88 -16.12
C SER A 116 5.56 -17.09 -16.26
N GLU A 117 6.29 -17.43 -15.20
CA GLU A 117 7.15 -18.63 -15.18
C GLU A 117 6.37 -19.93 -15.37
N ALA A 118 5.20 -20.06 -14.73
CA ALA A 118 4.39 -21.27 -14.87
C ALA A 118 3.89 -21.47 -16.31
N LEU A 119 3.51 -20.39 -17.00
CA LEU A 119 3.08 -20.44 -18.42
C LEU A 119 4.25 -20.83 -19.34
N ILE A 120 5.44 -20.27 -19.11
CA ILE A 120 6.65 -20.63 -19.87
C ILE A 120 7.00 -22.10 -19.65
N ARG A 121 7.07 -22.56 -18.39
CA ARG A 121 7.46 -23.93 -18.02
C ARG A 121 6.49 -24.99 -18.54
N ARG A 122 5.19 -24.72 -18.54
CA ARG A 122 4.17 -25.66 -19.01
C ARG A 122 4.09 -25.72 -20.54
N HIS A 123 4.80 -24.86 -21.25
CA HIS A 123 4.63 -24.62 -22.68
C HIS A 123 3.19 -24.25 -23.08
N GLU A 124 2.35 -23.97 -22.09
CA GLU A 124 1.04 -23.35 -22.21
C GLU A 124 1.31 -21.85 -22.23
N VAL A 125 1.71 -21.33 -23.38
CA VAL A 125 1.74 -19.89 -23.63
C VAL A 125 0.43 -19.56 -24.35
N PRO A 126 -0.72 -19.50 -23.66
CA PRO A 126 -1.96 -19.12 -24.29
C PRO A 126 -1.80 -17.69 -24.80
N MET A 127 -2.02 -17.53 -26.10
CA MET A 127 -1.85 -16.28 -26.83
C MET A 127 -2.48 -15.09 -26.09
N GLY A 128 -1.74 -13.99 -25.99
CA GLY A 128 -2.25 -12.71 -25.44
C GLY A 128 -2.26 -12.59 -23.92
N LYS A 129 -1.66 -13.52 -23.16
CA LYS A 129 -1.54 -13.33 -21.70
C LYS A 129 -0.54 -12.23 -21.35
N SER A 130 0.51 -12.04 -22.16
CA SER A 130 1.43 -10.92 -22.01
C SER A 130 0.70 -9.55 -22.02
N HIS A 131 -0.31 -9.39 -22.88
CA HIS A 131 -1.15 -8.19 -22.95
C HIS A 131 -2.00 -7.95 -21.70
N LEU A 132 -2.22 -8.98 -20.87
CA LEU A 132 -2.89 -8.83 -19.57
C LEU A 132 -1.91 -8.60 -18.43
N LEU A 133 -0.77 -9.30 -18.44
CA LEU A 133 0.21 -9.27 -17.35
C LEU A 133 1.04 -7.97 -17.36
N ARG A 134 1.48 -7.50 -18.53
CA ARG A 134 2.27 -6.26 -18.63
C ARG A 134 1.52 -5.04 -18.11
N PRO A 135 0.25 -4.75 -18.48
CA PRO A 135 -0.48 -3.62 -17.90
C PRO A 135 -0.75 -3.77 -16.39
N GLN A 136 -0.87 -5.00 -15.88
CA GLN A 136 -0.98 -5.23 -14.44
C GLN A 136 0.32 -4.91 -13.70
N PHE A 137 1.45 -5.31 -14.26
CA PHE A 137 2.78 -4.95 -13.76
C PHE A 137 3.00 -3.44 -13.75
N MET A 138 2.69 -2.75 -14.85
CA MET A 138 2.81 -1.28 -14.93
C MET A 138 1.91 -0.55 -13.92
N ARG A 139 0.72 -1.08 -13.62
CA ARG A 139 -0.14 -0.56 -12.54
C ARG A 139 0.48 -0.71 -11.16
N CYS A 140 1.14 -1.85 -10.89
CA CYS A 140 1.87 -2.03 -9.65
C CYS A 140 3.03 -1.04 -9.52
N ILE A 141 3.75 -0.75 -10.61
CA ILE A 141 4.81 0.27 -10.60
C ILE A 141 4.23 1.64 -10.28
N ALA A 142 3.20 2.08 -11.03
CA ALA A 142 2.59 3.39 -10.82
C ALA A 142 2.10 3.56 -9.36
N TYR A 143 1.53 2.49 -8.79
CA TYR A 143 1.11 2.48 -7.40
C TYR A 143 2.29 2.58 -6.42
N LEU A 144 3.39 1.86 -6.66
CA LEU A 144 4.61 1.98 -5.85
C LEU A 144 5.20 3.40 -5.94
N THR A 145 5.28 3.99 -7.13
CA THR A 145 5.84 5.34 -7.32
C THR A 145 5.08 6.41 -6.53
N VAL A 146 3.77 6.23 -6.32
CA VAL A 146 2.95 7.16 -5.53
C VAL A 146 3.07 6.91 -4.03
N LEU A 147 3.28 5.65 -3.61
CA LEU A 147 3.17 5.27 -2.21
C LEU A 147 4.49 5.14 -1.47
N VAL A 148 5.60 4.93 -2.16
CA VAL A 148 6.88 4.67 -1.50
C VAL A 148 7.93 5.70 -1.90
N ASP A 149 8.64 6.21 -0.91
CA ASP A 149 9.81 7.08 -1.12
C ASP A 149 11.03 6.27 -1.64
N GLY A 150 10.97 4.95 -1.51
CA GLY A 150 12.01 4.03 -1.98
C GLY A 150 11.68 2.57 -1.70
N LEU A 151 12.49 1.68 -2.24
CA LEU A 151 12.37 0.23 -2.11
C LEU A 151 13.60 -0.35 -1.43
N THR A 152 13.43 -1.48 -0.74
CA THR A 152 14.57 -2.24 -0.22
C THR A 152 15.32 -2.92 -1.38
N VAL A 153 16.56 -3.36 -1.15
CA VAL A 153 17.32 -4.11 -2.17
C VAL A 153 16.58 -5.38 -2.60
N GLU A 154 15.96 -6.08 -1.65
CA GLU A 154 15.15 -7.28 -1.92
C GLU A 154 13.93 -6.94 -2.79
N ASP A 155 13.20 -5.86 -2.46
CA ASP A 155 12.04 -5.43 -3.25
C ASP A 155 12.45 -5.00 -4.67
N GLN A 156 13.61 -4.36 -4.84
CA GLN A 156 14.14 -3.97 -6.15
C GLN A 156 14.53 -5.20 -6.98
N GLU A 157 15.09 -6.23 -6.35
CA GLU A 157 15.42 -7.50 -7.01
C GLU A 157 14.15 -8.24 -7.44
N ASP A 158 13.13 -8.30 -6.58
CA ASP A 158 11.82 -8.88 -6.91
C ASP A 158 11.14 -8.15 -8.06
N LEU A 159 11.23 -6.82 -8.11
CA LEU A 159 10.71 -6.02 -9.21
C LEU A 159 11.40 -6.37 -10.53
N ARG A 160 12.75 -6.42 -10.53
CA ARG A 160 13.55 -6.74 -11.72
C ARG A 160 13.30 -8.16 -12.22
N THR A 161 13.33 -9.14 -11.33
CA THR A 161 13.06 -10.54 -11.68
C THR A 161 11.64 -10.74 -12.23
N THR A 162 10.65 -10.04 -11.66
CA THR A 162 9.28 -10.05 -12.19
C THR A 162 9.21 -9.45 -13.60
N ALA A 163 9.90 -8.33 -13.84
CA ALA A 163 9.95 -7.70 -15.16
C ALA A 163 10.60 -8.61 -16.20
N THR A 164 11.72 -9.26 -15.84
CA THR A 164 12.40 -10.24 -16.72
C THR A 164 11.48 -11.40 -17.06
N ALA A 165 10.79 -12.01 -16.08
CA ALA A 165 9.87 -13.11 -16.34
C ALA A 165 8.71 -12.74 -17.29
N ILE A 166 8.23 -11.49 -17.24
CA ILE A 166 7.22 -10.99 -18.18
C ILE A 166 7.84 -10.76 -19.57
N ASN A 167 9.05 -10.23 -19.66
CA ASN A 167 9.77 -10.07 -20.93
C ASN A 167 10.02 -11.43 -21.60
N ASP A 168 10.47 -12.43 -20.85
CA ASP A 168 10.67 -13.80 -21.35
C ASP A 168 9.36 -14.38 -21.91
N LEU A 169 8.22 -14.09 -21.29
CA LEU A 169 6.91 -14.50 -21.78
C LEU A 169 6.54 -13.78 -23.09
N ILE A 170 6.77 -12.47 -23.19
CA ILE A 170 6.54 -11.68 -24.41
C ILE A 170 7.41 -12.25 -25.56
N GLU A 171 8.67 -12.54 -25.28
CA GLU A 171 9.57 -13.13 -26.27
C GLU A 171 9.12 -14.54 -26.67
N ALA A 172 8.75 -15.39 -25.72
CA ALA A 172 8.23 -16.73 -26.00
C ALA A 172 6.96 -16.70 -26.87
N GLU A 173 6.07 -15.72 -26.68
CA GLU A 173 4.91 -15.49 -27.53
C GLU A 173 5.32 -15.09 -28.97
N ARG A 174 6.30 -14.17 -29.12
CA ARG A 174 6.82 -13.74 -30.42
C ARG A 174 7.49 -14.86 -31.20
N TRP A 175 8.34 -15.65 -30.54
CA TRP A 175 9.06 -16.78 -31.15
C TRP A 175 8.12 -17.90 -31.65
N ARG A 176 6.91 -18.02 -31.06
CA ARG A 176 5.90 -19.02 -31.47
C ARG A 176 5.06 -18.60 -32.68
N GLY A 177 5.33 -17.43 -33.27
CA GLY A 177 5.16 -17.19 -34.71
C GLY A 177 3.75 -17.28 -35.28
N LEU A 178 2.68 -17.03 -34.51
CA LEU A 178 1.30 -17.01 -35.02
C LEU A 178 0.64 -15.62 -34.93
N THR A 179 1.32 -14.61 -34.41
CA THR A 179 0.81 -13.22 -34.33
C THR A 179 0.83 -12.47 -35.66
N SER A 180 1.47 -12.98 -36.71
CA SER A 180 1.43 -12.32 -38.02
C SER A 180 0.10 -12.46 -38.77
N SER A 181 -0.87 -13.21 -38.26
CA SER A 181 -2.10 -13.53 -39.03
C SER A 181 -3.41 -12.94 -38.49
N PHE A 182 -3.46 -12.32 -37.31
CA PHE A 182 -4.76 -11.89 -36.72
C PHE A 182 -4.82 -10.50 -36.08
N ALA A 183 -3.74 -9.72 -36.04
CA ALA A 183 -3.85 -8.32 -35.63
C ALA A 183 -2.79 -7.46 -36.31
N ASP A 184 -3.21 -6.35 -36.93
CA ASP A 184 -2.37 -5.19 -37.24
C ASP A 184 -1.84 -4.48 -35.96
N ASP A 185 -1.87 -5.16 -34.80
CA ASP A 185 -1.42 -4.60 -33.53
C ASP A 185 0.11 -4.69 -33.44
N ALA A 186 0.74 -3.55 -33.19
CA ALA A 186 2.17 -3.45 -32.96
C ALA A 186 2.62 -4.41 -31.85
N ASP A 187 3.78 -5.05 -32.06
CA ASP A 187 4.40 -5.94 -31.08
C ASP A 187 4.44 -5.31 -29.68
N LEU A 188 3.99 -6.05 -28.66
CA LEU A 188 3.93 -5.54 -27.30
C LEU A 188 5.34 -5.19 -26.80
N PRO A 189 5.66 -3.92 -26.45
CA PRO A 189 7.02 -3.54 -26.12
C PRO A 189 7.49 -4.20 -24.83
N LEU A 190 8.76 -4.60 -24.81
CA LEU A 190 9.41 -5.13 -23.61
C LEU A 190 9.42 -4.06 -22.50
N ILE A 191 9.43 -4.53 -21.26
CA ILE A 191 9.60 -3.68 -20.09
C ILE A 191 11.06 -3.24 -20.04
N ASP A 192 11.28 -1.93 -20.04
CA ASP A 192 12.60 -1.34 -19.85
C ASP A 192 13.02 -1.47 -18.38
N LEU A 193 14.01 -2.33 -18.13
CA LEU A 193 14.56 -2.56 -16.80
C LEU A 193 15.31 -1.34 -16.25
N ALA A 194 15.86 -0.49 -17.12
CA ALA A 194 16.56 0.72 -16.72
C ALA A 194 15.59 1.81 -16.24
N ALA A 195 14.33 1.76 -16.67
CA ALA A 195 13.29 2.66 -16.18
C ALA A 195 12.76 2.28 -14.78
N LEU A 196 13.10 1.09 -14.26
CA LEU A 196 12.66 0.59 -12.95
C LEU A 196 13.56 1.08 -11.79
N ASN A 197 13.76 2.40 -11.73
CA ASN A 197 14.63 3.01 -10.72
C ASN A 197 13.80 3.56 -9.55
N PHE A 198 13.88 2.88 -8.41
CA PHE A 198 13.42 3.39 -7.12
C PHE A 198 14.63 3.75 -6.26
N PRO A 199 14.56 4.83 -5.45
CA PRO A 199 15.59 5.08 -4.44
C PRO A 199 15.76 3.86 -3.53
N THR A 200 17.00 3.48 -3.25
CA THR A 200 17.29 2.36 -2.35
C THR A 200 17.20 2.81 -0.91
N LEU A 201 16.30 2.19 -0.15
CA LEU A 201 16.21 2.38 1.29
C LEU A 201 17.24 1.47 1.98
N PRO A 202 17.94 1.97 3.03
CA PRO A 202 18.88 1.14 3.78
C PRO A 202 18.18 -0.10 4.34
N ALA A 203 18.82 -1.26 4.22
CA ALA A 203 18.32 -2.51 4.77
C ALA A 203 18.25 -2.39 6.29
N LYS A 204 17.02 -2.27 6.81
CA LYS A 204 16.62 -2.01 8.21
C LYS A 204 16.87 -0.60 8.76
N ALA A 205 15.76 0.08 9.08
CA ALA A 205 15.62 0.93 10.26
C ALA A 205 14.21 0.70 10.84
N PRO A 206 14.07 0.76 12.16
CA PRO A 206 13.81 -0.40 13.02
C PRO A 206 12.45 -1.04 12.75
N GLN A 207 12.36 -2.35 12.99
CA GLN A 207 11.09 -2.93 13.43
C GLN A 207 10.57 -2.03 14.55
N CYS A 208 9.27 -1.74 14.53
CA CYS A 208 8.49 -1.22 15.63
C CYS A 208 9.31 -0.72 16.83
N ILE A 209 9.22 0.57 17.16
CA ILE A 209 9.04 0.86 18.58
C ILE A 209 7.80 0.03 18.94
N GLU A 210 8.01 -1.16 19.50
CA GLU A 210 6.93 -1.96 20.06
C GLU A 210 6.27 -1.06 21.11
N ALA A 211 4.98 -1.28 21.41
CA ALA A 211 4.31 -0.50 22.43
C ALA A 211 5.10 -0.48 23.76
N ASP A 212 5.94 -1.50 24.00
CA ASP A 212 6.85 -1.64 25.13
C ASP A 212 8.05 -0.66 25.09
N ASP A 213 8.57 -0.30 23.91
CA ASP A 213 9.68 0.66 23.79
C ASP A 213 9.23 2.11 24.04
N LEU A 214 7.96 2.43 23.75
CA LEU A 214 7.36 3.74 24.07
C LEU A 214 7.13 3.89 25.58
N GLU A 215 6.73 2.83 26.28
CA GLU A 215 6.66 2.84 27.76
C GLU A 215 8.06 2.95 28.38
N GLN A 216 9.08 2.29 27.84
CA GLN A 216 10.45 2.36 28.35
C GLN A 216 11.11 3.74 28.11
N ILE A 217 10.80 4.39 26.98
CA ILE A 217 11.22 5.77 26.68
C ILE A 217 10.46 6.79 27.56
N MET A 218 9.18 6.54 27.87
CA MET A 218 8.41 7.40 28.77
C MET A 218 8.80 7.22 30.25
N GLN A 219 9.20 6.01 30.67
CA GLN A 219 9.66 5.75 32.04
C GLN A 219 11.08 6.30 32.30
N SER A 220 11.97 6.27 31.30
CA SER A 220 13.32 6.84 31.42
C SER A 220 13.32 8.38 31.42
N ALA A 221 12.34 9.02 30.80
CA ALA A 221 12.18 10.48 30.83
C ALA A 221 11.58 11.03 32.15
N VAL A 222 10.86 10.19 32.90
CA VAL A 222 10.26 10.57 34.21
C VAL A 222 11.22 10.29 35.38
N GLY A 223 12.23 9.44 35.20
CA GLY A 223 13.25 9.14 36.23
C GLY A 223 14.45 10.10 36.29
N ALA A 224 14.49 11.15 35.45
CA ALA A 224 15.60 12.11 35.38
C ALA A 224 15.19 13.57 35.70
N ALA A 225 14.03 13.76 36.33
CA ALA A 225 13.56 15.06 36.86
C ALA A 225 13.52 15.03 38.39
#